data_AF-A0A8T4X1W8-F1
#
_entry.id   AF-A0A8T4X1W8-F1
#
_cell.length_a   1.000
_cell.length_b   1.000
_cell.length_c   1.000
_cell.angle_alpha   90.00
_cell.angle_beta   90.00
_cell.angle_gamma   90.00
#
_symmetry.space_group_name_H-M   'P 1'
#
loop_
_entity.id
_entity.type
_entity.pdbx_description
1 polymer ?
#
loop_
_entity_poly.entity_id
_entity_poly.type
_entity_poly.pdbx_seq_one_letter_code
_entity_poly.pdbx_strand_id
1 'polypeptide(L)'
;EISKMLGVTQAAISNYIRGTRGDPSLIAKLLAEKQVSTLIDELTDNLSSDMAYTPSSLSKFIGLCNYIKSSLLICEIHHNLESNIDEQVCKECENMLLKGPGSVY
;
A
#
# COMPACT_ATOMS: atom_id res chain seq x y z
N GLU A 1 -3.21 -20.25 -10.90
CA GLU A 1 -3.69 -19.29 -11.92
C GLU A 1 -3.24 -17.87 -11.58
N ILE A 2 -3.61 -17.36 -10.40
CA ILE A 2 -3.19 -16.04 -9.87
C ILE A 2 -1.67 -15.82 -9.92
N SER A 3 -0.86 -16.78 -9.47
CA SER A 3 0.61 -16.61 -9.45
C SER A 3 1.21 -16.39 -10.84
N LYS A 4 0.64 -17.03 -11.87
CA LYS A 4 1.07 -16.87 -13.27
C LYS A 4 0.69 -15.47 -13.79
N MET A 5 -0.54 -15.02 -13.51
CA MET A 5 -1.03 -13.69 -13.86
C MET A 5 -0.13 -12.58 -13.27
N LEU A 6 0.28 -12.73 -12.01
CA LEU A 6 1.11 -11.74 -11.31
C LEU A 6 2.62 -11.91 -11.56
N GLY A 7 3.05 -12.91 -12.33
CA GLY A 7 4.47 -13.17 -12.56
C GLY A 7 5.28 -13.56 -11.31
N VAL A 8 4.63 -14.16 -10.31
CA VAL A 8 5.24 -14.56 -9.03
C VAL A 8 5.12 -16.07 -8.77
N THR A 9 5.81 -16.56 -7.75
CA THR A 9 5.68 -17.95 -7.34
C THR A 9 4.36 -18.20 -6.58
N GLN A 10 3.81 -19.40 -6.68
CA GLN A 10 2.63 -19.77 -5.89
C GLN A 10 2.90 -19.71 -4.37
N ALA A 11 4.16 -19.93 -3.97
CA ALA A 11 4.60 -19.76 -2.59
C ALA A 11 4.50 -18.29 -2.13
N ALA A 12 4.81 -17.33 -3.00
CA ALA A 12 4.66 -15.90 -2.68
C ALA A 12 3.19 -15.57 -2.34
N ILE A 13 2.24 -16.02 -3.17
CA ILE A 13 0.79 -15.84 -2.92
C ILE A 13 0.38 -16.54 -1.62
N SER A 14 0.80 -17.79 -1.44
CA SER A 14 0.43 -18.60 -0.26
C SER A 14 0.90 -17.98 1.05
N ASN A 15 2.06 -17.32 1.04
CA ASN A 15 2.61 -16.67 2.24
C ASN A 15 1.82 -15.42 2.62
N TYR A 16 1.25 -14.69 1.67
CA TYR A 16 0.32 -13.59 1.97
C TYR A 16 -1.00 -14.10 2.55
N ILE A 17 -1.58 -15.14 1.94
CA ILE A 17 -2.84 -15.74 2.43
C ILE A 17 -2.70 -16.29 3.85
N ARG A 18 -1.55 -16.90 4.18
CA ARG A 18 -1.27 -17.43 5.52
C ARG A 18 -0.89 -16.35 6.55
N GLY A 19 -0.74 -15.09 6.14
CA GLY A 19 -0.23 -14.02 7.01
C GLY A 19 1.26 -14.16 7.37
N THR A 20 2.00 -15.04 6.68
CA THR A 20 3.47 -15.13 6.84
C THR A 20 4.17 -13.94 6.18
N ARG A 21 3.54 -13.34 5.16
CA ARG A 21 3.93 -12.06 4.55
C ARG A 21 2.75 -11.11 4.59
N GLY A 22 3.02 -9.85 4.90
CA GLY A 22 1.97 -8.87 5.18
C GLY A 22 1.37 -9.05 6.57
N ASP A 23 1.08 -7.94 7.25
CA ASP A 23 0.41 -7.95 8.54
C ASP A 23 -1.12 -8.01 8.32
N PRO A 24 -1.82 -9.07 8.80
CA PRO A 24 -3.27 -9.17 8.67
C PRO A 24 -4.02 -7.98 9.26
N SER A 25 -3.48 -7.36 10.32
CA SER A 25 -4.08 -6.18 10.97
C SER A 25 -3.98 -4.95 10.07
N LEU A 26 -2.83 -4.75 9.44
CA LEU A 26 -2.64 -3.70 8.43
C LEU A 26 -3.56 -3.92 7.23
N ILE A 27 -3.68 -5.15 6.73
CA ILE A 27 -4.56 -5.47 5.60
C ILE A 27 -6.01 -5.15 5.97
N ALA A 28 -6.48 -5.57 7.14
CA ALA A 28 -7.83 -5.28 7.61
C ALA A 28 -8.08 -3.77 7.75
N LYS A 29 -7.11 -3.02 8.31
CA LYS A 29 -7.20 -1.57 8.44
C LYS A 29 -7.28 -0.86 7.08
N LEU A 30 -6.45 -1.26 6.13
CA LEU A 30 -6.46 -0.70 4.77
C LEU A 30 -7.78 -1.00 4.05
N LEU A 31 -8.30 -2.22 4.17
CA LEU A 31 -9.58 -2.61 3.55
C LEU A 31 -10.79 -1.94 4.20
N ALA A 32 -10.70 -1.54 5.47
CA ALA A 32 -11.75 -0.78 6.14
C ALA A 32 -11.88 0.65 5.60
N GLU A 33 -10.81 1.20 5.02
CA GLU A 33 -10.85 2.51 4.38
C GLU A 33 -11.49 2.41 3.00
N LYS A 34 -12.70 2.97 2.85
CA LYS A 34 -13.52 2.82 1.64
C LYS A 34 -12.75 3.23 0.39
N GLN A 35 -12.03 4.36 0.44
CA GLN A 35 -11.29 4.84 -0.71
C GLN A 35 -10.15 3.89 -1.11
N VAL A 36 -9.46 3.29 -0.14
CA VAL A 36 -8.42 2.29 -0.38
C VAL A 36 -9.02 1.03 -1.00
N SER A 37 -10.10 0.49 -0.42
CA SER A 37 -10.78 -0.71 -0.95
C SER A 37 -11.22 -0.50 -2.40
N THR A 38 -11.88 0.62 -2.71
CA THR A 38 -12.33 0.93 -4.07
C THR A 38 -11.17 1.02 -5.08
N LEU A 39 -10.06 1.66 -4.70
CA LEU A 39 -8.89 1.74 -5.57
C LEU A 39 -8.21 0.38 -5.79
N ILE A 40 -8.21 -0.49 -4.77
CA ILE A 40 -7.74 -1.87 -4.88
C ILE A 40 -8.62 -2.65 -5.84
N ASP A 41 -9.95 -2.59 -5.69
CA ASP A 41 -10.90 -3.29 -6.54
C ASP A 41 -10.69 -2.90 -8.02
N GLU A 42 -10.62 -1.59 -8.30
CA GLU A 42 -10.33 -1.09 -9.65
C GLU A 42 -9.00 -1.60 -10.20
N LEU A 43 -7.95 -1.65 -9.37
CA LEU A 43 -6.65 -2.17 -9.78
C LEU A 43 -6.73 -3.67 -10.09
N THR A 44 -7.44 -4.44 -9.26
CA THR A 44 -7.62 -5.87 -9.46
C THR A 44 -8.46 -6.18 -10.71
N ASP A 45 -9.46 -5.37 -11.03
CA ASP A 45 -10.23 -5.49 -12.27
C ASP A 45 -9.36 -5.21 -13.50
N ASN A 46 -8.49 -4.19 -13.44
CA ASN A 46 -7.56 -3.91 -14.55
C ASN A 46 -6.45 -4.97 -14.67
N LEU A 47 -6.02 -5.57 -13.56
CA LEU A 47 -5.00 -6.64 -13.55
C LEU A 47 -5.53 -7.99 -13.99
N SER A 48 -6.80 -8.29 -13.67
CA SER A 48 -7.46 -9.54 -14.05
C SER A 48 -8.00 -9.52 -15.50
N SER A 49 -8.03 -8.35 -16.12
CA SER A 49 -8.22 -8.18 -17.56
C SER A 49 -6.88 -8.11 -18.30
N ASP A 50 -6.90 -8.19 -19.64
CA ASP A 50 -5.70 -8.02 -20.50
C ASP A 50 -5.11 -6.58 -20.47
N MET A 51 -5.48 -5.76 -19.47
CA MET A 51 -4.99 -4.39 -19.23
C MET A 51 -3.99 -4.31 -18.07
N ALA A 52 -3.36 -5.43 -17.71
CA ALA A 52 -2.31 -5.46 -16.72
C ALA A 52 -1.14 -4.53 -17.12
N TYR A 53 -0.65 -3.73 -16.16
CA TYR A 53 0.54 -2.87 -16.33
C TYR A 53 0.47 -1.79 -17.43
N THR A 54 -0.72 -1.35 -17.83
CA THR A 54 -0.86 -0.15 -18.68
C THR A 54 -0.43 1.12 -17.92
N PRO A 55 -0.12 2.24 -18.62
CA PRO A 55 0.12 3.52 -17.97
C PRO A 55 -1.02 3.96 -17.05
N SER A 56 -2.27 3.63 -17.39
CA SER A 56 -3.44 3.91 -16.55
C SER A 56 -3.42 3.08 -15.27
N SER A 57 -3.21 1.76 -15.36
CA SER A 57 -3.13 0.86 -14.19
C SER A 57 -1.97 1.28 -13.26
N LEU A 58 -0.82 1.67 -13.81
CA LEU A 58 0.31 2.17 -13.03
C LEU A 58 0.01 3.53 -12.37
N SER A 59 -0.65 4.44 -13.08
CA SER A 59 -1.07 5.73 -12.51
C SER A 59 -2.04 5.54 -11.34
N LYS A 60 -3.00 4.62 -11.44
CA LYS A 60 -3.90 4.24 -10.35
C LYS A 60 -3.14 3.65 -9.16
N PHE A 61 -2.18 2.77 -9.41
CA PHE A 61 -1.34 2.18 -8.35
C PHE A 61 -0.53 3.23 -7.60
N ILE A 62 0.10 4.16 -8.33
CA ILE A 62 0.81 5.31 -7.75
C ILE A 62 -0.17 6.18 -6.95
N GLY A 63 -1.37 6.44 -7.49
CA GLY A 63 -2.42 7.18 -6.82
C GLY A 63 -2.83 6.56 -5.49
N LEU A 64 -3.01 5.24 -5.45
CA LEU A 64 -3.29 4.47 -4.23
C LEU A 64 -2.16 4.63 -3.21
N CYS A 65 -0.90 4.43 -3.60
CA CYS A 65 0.25 4.60 -2.72
C CYS A 65 0.33 6.03 -2.16
N ASN A 66 0.11 7.03 -3.01
CA ASN A 66 0.10 8.44 -2.61
C ASN A 66 -1.02 8.73 -1.63
N TYR A 67 -2.22 8.19 -1.87
CA TYR A 67 -3.36 8.35 -0.96
C TYR A 67 -3.07 7.73 0.41
N ILE A 68 -2.57 6.49 0.46
CA ILE A 68 -2.21 5.83 1.72
C ILE A 68 -1.17 6.65 2.48
N LYS A 69 -0.17 7.19 1.77
CA LYS A 69 0.86 8.03 2.36
C LYS A 69 0.30 9.37 2.87
N SER A 70 -0.55 10.05 2.09
CA SER A 70 -1.07 11.38 2.43
C SER A 70 -2.16 11.36 3.50
N SER A 71 -2.87 10.25 3.63
CA SER A 71 -3.86 10.00 4.68
C SER A 71 -3.25 9.54 6.01
N LEU A 72 -1.92 9.30 6.04
CA LEU A 72 -1.18 8.84 7.22
C LEU A 72 -1.69 7.49 7.79
N LEU A 73 -2.46 6.71 7.02
CA LEU A 73 -3.14 5.48 7.47
C LEU A 73 -2.16 4.45 8.06
N ILE A 74 -0.93 4.43 7.56
CA ILE A 74 0.12 3.50 7.95
C ILE A 74 1.08 4.05 9.02
N CYS A 75 0.98 5.34 9.41
CA CYS A 75 1.87 5.93 10.41
C CYS A 75 1.77 5.22 11.76
N GLU A 76 0.55 4.97 12.23
CA GLU A 76 0.30 4.23 13.47
C GLU A 76 0.95 2.83 13.44
N ILE A 77 0.84 2.13 12.32
CA ILE A 77 1.40 0.77 12.17
C ILE A 77 2.92 0.84 12.11
N HIS A 78 3.48 1.82 11.41
CA HIS A 78 4.92 2.03 11.37
C HIS A 78 5.50 2.34 12.76
N HIS A 79 4.82 3.17 13.56
CA HIS A 79 5.20 3.44 14.95
C HIS A 79 5.12 2.17 15.83
N ASN A 80 4.11 1.33 15.61
CA ASN A 80 3.97 0.06 16.33
C ASN A 80 5.05 -0.98 15.95
N LEU A 81 5.53 -0.96 14.70
CA LEU A 81 6.57 -1.88 14.22
C LEU A 81 7.97 -1.44 14.65
N GLU A 82 8.24 -0.14 14.67
CA GLU A 82 9.56 0.42 14.96
C GLU A 82 9.55 1.09 16.33
N SER A 83 9.88 0.33 17.37
CA SER A 83 9.87 0.78 18.78
C SER A 83 10.81 1.95 19.09
N ASN A 84 11.71 2.29 18.17
CA ASN A 84 12.67 3.39 18.30
C ASN A 84 12.17 4.69 17.66
N ILE A 85 10.99 4.69 17.02
CA ILE A 85 10.38 5.91 16.51
C ILE A 85 9.67 6.62 17.66
N ASP A 86 10.12 7.83 17.97
CA ASP A 86 9.39 8.73 18.84
C ASP A 86 8.21 9.34 18.06
N GLU A 87 6.99 8.89 18.38
CA GLU A 87 5.75 9.34 17.74
C GLU A 87 5.51 10.85 17.90
N GLN A 88 6.02 11.48 18.98
CA GLN A 88 5.88 12.92 19.19
C GLN A 88 6.84 13.72 18.30
N VAL A 89 7.93 13.09 17.86
CA VAL A 89 8.98 13.71 17.04
C VAL A 89 8.83 13.38 15.55
N CYS A 90 8.38 12.17 15.21
CA CYS A 90 8.28 11.72 13.83
C CYS A 90 7.21 12.49 13.06
N LYS A 91 7.67 13.38 12.16
CA LYS A 91 6.82 14.23 11.32
C LYS A 91 7.08 14.03 9.83
N GLU A 92 7.82 13.00 9.45
CA GLU A 92 8.30 12.83 8.07
C GLU A 92 7.18 12.72 7.03
N CYS A 93 6.13 11.94 7.31
CA CYS A 93 4.99 11.85 6.39
C CYS A 93 4.22 13.17 6.29
N GLU A 94 4.05 13.91 7.40
CA GLU A 94 3.41 15.24 7.42
C GLU A 94 4.27 16.29 6.70
N ASN A 95 5.58 16.31 6.97
CA ASN A 95 6.56 17.19 6.33
C ASN A 95 6.62 16.97 4.81
N MET A 96 6.57 15.71 4.36
CA MET A 96 6.52 15.37 2.94
C MET A 96 5.29 15.94 2.23
N LEU A 97 4.16 16.07 2.94
CA LEU A 97 2.94 16.68 2.38
C LEU A 97 3.05 18.21 2.32
N LEU A 98 3.69 18.82 3.33
CA LEU A 98 3.88 20.26 3.39
C LEU A 98 4.94 20.76 2.39
N LYS A 99 6.03 20.01 2.20
CA LYS A 99 7.20 20.44 1.43
C LYS A 99 7.31 19.81 0.03
N GLY A 100 6.51 18.78 -0.24
CA GLY A 100 6.58 17.98 -1.47
C GLY A 100 7.60 16.83 -1.39
N PRO A 101 7.49 15.81 -2.29
CA PRO A 101 8.38 14.66 -2.29
C PRO A 101 9.82 15.05 -2.61
N GLY A 102 10.77 14.61 -1.78
CA GLY A 102 12.20 14.84 -1.98
C GLY A 102 12.77 16.11 -1.33
N SER A 103 11.96 16.86 -0.57
CA SER A 103 12.47 17.93 0.30
C SER A 103 13.10 17.33 1.57
N VAL A 104 14.31 16.80 1.41
CA VAL A 104 15.18 16.48 2.54
C VAL A 104 16.36 17.46 2.43
N TYR A 105 16.29 18.51 3.26
CA TYR A 105 17.11 19.74 3.25
C TYR A 105 16.86 20.72 2.08
#